data_AF-A0A034W0R0-F1
#
_entry.id   AF-A0A034W0R0-F1
#
_cell.length_a   1.000
_cell.length_b   1.000
_cell.length_c   1.000
_cell.angle_alpha   90.00
_cell.angle_beta   90.00
_cell.angle_gamma   90.00
#
_symmetry.space_group_name_H-M   'P 1'
#
loop_
_entity.id
_entity.type
_entity.pdbx_description
1 polymer ?
#
loop_
_entity_poly.entity_id
_entity_poly.type
_entity_poly.pdbx_seq_one_letter_code
_entity_poly.pdbx_strand_id
1 'polypeptide(L)'
;MKFLEYGEDFLFDDMPKVYNPTQKVFITRLYGLNQLLLPKRVPKIYTSKAIAWRMKIHFNTNKEQILTDDNFVYLDPTKNPHILHLSDEKRVKVFVFEEASATRNMMVLIQKEGKITHLYAGACVFLRQILLNDVFVSCINTGVDKLYMDLKRALIPCNPNELNDIIDELDRLLHKSK
;
A
#
# COMPACT_ATOMS: atom_id res chain seq x y z
N MET A 1 1.25 -7.51 -8.07
CA MET A 1 -0.12 -8.01 -8.33
C MET A 1 -0.79 -7.15 -9.41
N LYS A 2 -1.48 -7.75 -10.38
CA LYS A 2 -2.33 -7.03 -11.35
C LYS A 2 -3.79 -7.43 -11.17
N PHE A 3 -4.71 -6.54 -11.50
CA PHE A 3 -6.15 -6.86 -11.54
C PHE A 3 -6.56 -7.10 -12.99
N LEU A 4 -7.14 -8.27 -13.26
CA LEU A 4 -7.50 -8.70 -14.62
C LEU A 4 -8.39 -7.66 -15.32
N GLU A 5 -9.35 -7.09 -14.60
CA GLU A 5 -10.32 -6.10 -15.12
C GLU A 5 -9.70 -4.77 -15.51
N TYR A 6 -8.54 -4.46 -14.95
CA TYR A 6 -7.79 -3.24 -15.24
C TYR A 6 -6.61 -3.50 -16.18
N GLY A 7 -6.44 -4.75 -16.67
CA GLY A 7 -5.36 -5.13 -17.57
C GLY A 7 -3.99 -4.65 -17.07
N GLU A 8 -3.36 -3.77 -17.85
CA GLU A 8 -2.06 -3.19 -17.54
C GLU A 8 -2.15 -1.82 -16.85
N ASP A 9 -3.35 -1.30 -16.55
CA ASP A 9 -3.50 0.02 -15.93
C ASP A 9 -3.01 0.03 -14.48
N PHE A 10 -3.16 -1.07 -13.74
CA PHE A 10 -2.78 -1.15 -12.32
C PHE A 10 -1.76 -2.24 -12.03
N LEU A 11 -0.73 -1.87 -11.27
CA LEU A 11 0.27 -2.79 -10.72
C LEU A 11 0.49 -2.47 -9.24
N PHE A 12 0.34 -3.45 -8.36
CA PHE A 12 0.51 -3.29 -6.92
C PHE A 12 1.75 -4.04 -6.41
N ASP A 13 2.51 -3.37 -5.53
CA ASP A 13 3.68 -3.90 -4.80
C ASP A 13 4.72 -4.58 -5.69
N ASP A 14 4.90 -4.08 -6.91
CA ASP A 14 5.84 -4.62 -7.90
C ASP A 14 6.23 -3.53 -8.90
N MET A 15 7.27 -3.78 -9.70
CA MET A 15 7.74 -2.88 -10.75
C MET A 15 7.55 -3.50 -12.14
N PRO A 16 7.19 -2.70 -13.16
CA PRO A 16 6.99 -3.22 -14.49
C PRO A 16 8.32 -3.58 -15.16
N LYS A 17 8.34 -4.73 -15.84
CA LYS A 17 9.50 -5.16 -16.66
C LYS A 17 9.72 -4.28 -17.88
N VAL A 18 8.63 -3.73 -18.43
CA VAL A 18 8.63 -2.82 -19.58
C VAL A 18 7.94 -1.53 -19.16
N TYR A 19 8.59 -0.39 -19.37
CA TYR A 19 8.04 0.90 -18.98
C TYR A 19 6.73 1.19 -19.72
N ASN A 20 5.67 1.45 -18.96
CA ASN A 20 4.39 1.94 -19.46
C ASN A 20 4.05 3.28 -18.75
N PRO A 21 3.97 4.41 -19.47
CA PRO A 21 3.67 5.70 -18.85
C PRO A 21 2.23 5.84 -18.33
N THR A 22 1.29 5.03 -18.82
CA THR A 22 -0.12 5.11 -18.38
C THR A 22 -0.43 4.22 -17.18
N GLN A 23 0.43 3.23 -16.91
CA GLN A 23 0.29 2.32 -15.77
C GLN A 23 0.47 3.05 -14.44
N LYS A 24 -0.42 2.78 -13.49
CA LYS A 24 -0.39 3.28 -12.12
C LYS A 24 0.24 2.19 -11.25
N VAL A 25 1.48 2.42 -10.85
CA VAL A 25 2.23 1.50 -9.99
C VAL A 25 2.01 1.91 -8.54
N PHE A 26 1.23 1.14 -7.80
CA PHE A 26 0.99 1.33 -6.38
C PHE A 26 2.04 0.59 -5.56
N ILE A 27 2.72 1.29 -4.66
CA ILE A 27 3.56 0.64 -3.64
C ILE A 27 2.91 0.92 -2.29
N THR A 28 2.35 -0.12 -1.69
CA THR A 28 1.48 -0.03 -0.51
C THR A 28 2.18 -0.45 0.78
N ARG A 29 3.38 -1.01 0.67
CA ARG A 29 4.19 -1.47 1.79
C ARG A 29 5.67 -1.42 1.44
N LEU A 30 6.50 -1.55 2.47
CA LEU A 30 7.95 -1.60 2.33
C LEU A 30 8.53 -3.01 2.44
N TYR A 31 7.71 -3.98 2.86
CA TYR A 31 8.17 -5.37 2.95
C TYR A 31 8.58 -5.89 1.57
N GLY A 32 9.79 -6.41 1.46
CA GLY A 32 10.35 -6.89 0.18
C GLY A 32 11.02 -5.80 -0.67
N LEU A 33 11.27 -4.60 -0.13
CA LEU A 33 11.97 -3.52 -0.86
C LEU A 33 13.30 -3.98 -1.46
N ASN A 34 14.09 -4.77 -0.72
CA ASN A 34 15.36 -5.32 -1.19
C ASN A 34 15.21 -6.28 -2.40
N GLN A 35 13.99 -6.77 -2.66
CA GLN A 35 13.67 -7.63 -3.80
C GLN A 35 13.06 -6.84 -4.97
N LEU A 36 12.71 -5.57 -4.73
CA LEU A 36 12.09 -4.70 -5.71
C LEU A 36 13.15 -4.08 -6.60
N LEU A 37 13.31 -4.62 -7.81
CA LEU A 37 14.26 -4.10 -8.78
C LEU A 37 13.65 -2.91 -9.53
N LEU A 38 14.27 -1.73 -9.38
CA LEU A 38 13.86 -0.55 -10.13
C LEU A 38 14.21 -0.70 -11.62
N PRO A 39 13.27 -0.46 -12.54
CA PRO A 39 13.56 -0.45 -13.96
C PRO A 39 14.39 0.79 -14.31
N LYS A 40 15.21 0.70 -15.36
CA LYS A 40 16.04 1.82 -15.85
C LYS A 40 15.25 3.14 -15.95
N ARG A 41 14.01 3.06 -16.40
CA ARG A 41 13.04 4.18 -16.37
C ARG A 41 11.98 3.90 -15.32
N VAL A 42 12.05 4.63 -14.20
CA VAL A 42 11.12 4.47 -13.08
C VAL A 42 9.74 5.06 -13.45
N PRO A 43 8.64 4.29 -13.35
CA PRO A 43 7.28 4.80 -13.56
C PRO A 43 6.86 5.74 -12.42
N LYS A 44 5.73 6.44 -12.58
CA LYS A 44 5.12 7.16 -11.47
C LYS A 44 4.61 6.17 -10.41
N ILE A 45 5.07 6.35 -9.18
CA ILE A 45 4.75 5.48 -8.04
C ILE A 45 3.66 6.15 -7.18
N TYR A 46 2.52 5.47 -7.06
CA TYR A 46 1.35 5.89 -6.30
C TYR A 46 1.46 5.33 -4.88
N THR A 47 1.69 6.20 -3.90
CA THR A 47 1.97 5.76 -2.52
C THR A 47 1.77 6.89 -1.51
N SER A 48 1.86 6.60 -0.22
CA SER A 48 1.84 7.61 0.82
C SER A 48 3.21 8.31 0.95
N LYS A 49 3.20 9.54 1.48
CA LYS A 49 4.44 10.32 1.68
C LYS A 49 5.45 9.59 2.59
N ALA A 50 4.96 8.83 3.58
CA ALA A 50 5.81 8.08 4.50
C ALA A 50 6.54 6.93 3.79
N ILE A 51 5.83 6.17 2.96
CA ILE A 51 6.41 5.08 2.17
C ILE A 51 7.40 5.64 1.15
N ALA A 52 7.02 6.68 0.40
CA ALA A 52 7.89 7.32 -0.58
C ALA A 52 9.21 7.82 0.02
N TRP A 53 9.16 8.46 1.19
CA TRP A 53 10.37 8.92 1.88
C TRP A 53 11.32 7.76 2.21
N ARG A 54 10.78 6.64 2.72
CA ARG A 54 11.58 5.45 3.04
C ARG A 54 12.14 4.77 1.79
N MET A 55 11.38 4.72 0.70
CA MET A 55 11.87 4.23 -0.60
C MET A 55 13.03 5.07 -1.10
N LYS A 56 12.91 6.41 -1.06
CA LYS A 56 14.00 7.32 -1.46
C LYS A 56 15.26 7.08 -0.65
N ILE A 57 15.15 6.95 0.67
CA ILE A 57 16.30 6.64 1.52
C ILE A 57 16.95 5.34 1.09
N HIS A 58 16.16 4.26 0.97
CA HIS A 58 16.69 2.94 0.62
C HIS A 58 17.47 2.95 -0.71
N PHE A 59 16.82 3.36 -1.80
CA PHE A 59 17.41 3.27 -3.14
C PHE A 59 18.53 4.28 -3.36
N ASN A 60 18.42 5.50 -2.80
CA ASN A 60 19.45 6.52 -2.97
C ASN A 60 20.69 6.18 -2.14
N THR A 61 20.54 5.66 -0.92
CA THR A 61 21.67 5.24 -0.07
C THR A 61 22.42 4.06 -0.68
N ASN A 62 21.71 3.10 -1.26
CA ASN A 62 22.32 1.95 -1.93
C ASN A 62 22.92 2.27 -3.32
N LYS A 63 22.77 3.52 -3.79
CA LYS A 63 23.19 3.98 -5.13
C LYS A 63 22.63 3.12 -6.28
N GLU A 64 21.46 2.50 -6.07
CA GLU A 64 20.81 1.67 -7.07
C GLU A 64 20.20 2.56 -8.15
N GLN A 65 19.41 3.55 -7.73
CA GLN A 65 18.86 4.58 -8.59
C GLN A 65 18.40 5.77 -7.75
N ILE A 66 18.60 7.00 -8.27
CA ILE A 66 18.15 8.20 -7.59
C ILE A 66 16.65 8.39 -7.81
N LEU A 67 15.88 8.25 -6.74
CA LEU A 67 14.47 8.63 -6.67
C LEU A 67 14.33 10.05 -6.13
N THR A 68 13.53 10.86 -6.82
CA THR A 68 13.14 12.23 -6.45
C THR A 68 11.63 12.31 -6.24
N ASP A 69 11.13 13.45 -5.76
CA ASP A 69 9.69 13.67 -5.60
C ASP A 69 8.91 13.54 -6.92
N ASP A 70 9.57 13.79 -8.05
CA ASP A 70 8.99 13.61 -9.39
C ASP A 70 8.72 12.14 -9.73
N ASN A 71 9.27 11.18 -9.00
CA ASN A 71 8.92 9.77 -9.22
C ASN A 71 7.59 9.38 -8.55
N PHE A 72 7.04 10.22 -7.67
CA PHE A 72 5.90 9.84 -6.83
C PHE A 72 4.62 10.62 -7.15
N VAL A 73 3.49 9.96 -6.89
CA VAL A 73 2.16 10.56 -6.77
C VAL A 73 1.67 10.25 -5.35
N TYR A 74 1.55 11.29 -4.54
CA TYR A 74 1.22 11.16 -3.12
C TYR A 74 -0.27 10.95 -2.90
N LEU A 75 -0.64 9.78 -2.39
CA LEU A 75 -1.99 9.45 -1.98
C LEU A 75 -2.13 9.72 -0.48
N ASP A 76 -2.77 10.83 -0.15
CA ASP A 76 -3.04 11.26 1.22
C ASP A 76 -4.39 10.69 1.71
N PRO A 77 -4.43 9.84 2.75
CA PRO A 77 -5.68 9.27 3.29
C PRO A 77 -6.70 10.33 3.74
N THR A 78 -6.25 11.53 4.11
CA THR A 78 -7.15 12.62 4.53
C THR A 78 -7.85 13.32 3.38
N LYS A 79 -7.42 13.06 2.14
CA LYS A 79 -7.94 13.69 0.91
C LYS A 79 -8.75 12.74 0.04
N ASN A 80 -9.26 11.66 0.64
CA ASN A 80 -10.11 10.72 -0.08
C ASN A 80 -11.39 11.38 -0.62
N PRO A 81 -11.89 10.96 -1.80
CA PRO A 81 -11.25 10.07 -2.76
C PRO A 81 -10.24 10.77 -3.68
N HIS A 82 -9.25 10.00 -4.15
CA HIS A 82 -8.34 10.38 -5.23
C HIS A 82 -8.94 9.98 -6.58
N ILE A 83 -8.92 10.87 -7.58
CA ILE A 83 -9.43 10.57 -8.92
C ILE A 83 -8.26 10.19 -9.83
N LEU A 84 -8.27 8.96 -10.35
CA LEU A 84 -7.24 8.48 -11.27
C LEU A 84 -7.77 8.35 -12.70
N HIS A 85 -6.95 8.77 -13.65
CA HIS A 85 -7.20 8.67 -15.08
C HIS A 85 -6.51 7.44 -15.67
N LEU A 86 -7.29 6.58 -16.34
CA LEU A 86 -6.83 5.35 -16.99
C LEU A 86 -6.65 5.55 -18.51
N SER A 87 -6.14 4.52 -19.20
CA SER A 87 -5.73 4.58 -20.61
C SER A 87 -6.84 4.91 -21.62
N ASP A 88 -8.13 4.80 -21.24
CA ASP A 88 -9.28 4.94 -22.14
C ASP A 88 -10.23 6.09 -21.75
N GLU A 89 -9.71 7.21 -21.23
CA GLU A 89 -10.49 8.32 -20.63
C GLU A 89 -11.35 7.93 -19.40
N LYS A 90 -11.34 6.65 -19.04
CA LYS A 90 -12.00 6.11 -17.85
C LYS A 90 -11.40 6.75 -16.61
N ARG A 91 -12.28 7.11 -15.68
CA ARG A 91 -11.90 7.61 -14.36
C ARG A 91 -12.36 6.62 -13.30
N VAL A 92 -11.50 6.41 -12.32
CA VAL A 92 -11.89 5.68 -11.10
C VAL A 92 -11.61 6.54 -9.89
N LYS A 93 -12.40 6.32 -8.84
CA LYS A 93 -12.12 6.89 -7.53
C LYS A 93 -11.33 5.86 -6.75
N VAL A 94 -10.24 6.29 -6.13
CA VAL A 94 -9.39 5.48 -5.28
C VAL A 94 -9.42 6.07 -3.88
N PHE A 95 -9.75 5.23 -2.91
CA PHE A 95 -9.68 5.57 -1.50
C PHE A 95 -8.47 4.87 -0.91
N VAL A 96 -7.67 5.59 -0.14
CA VAL A 96 -6.52 5.02 0.56
C VAL A 96 -6.67 5.16 2.05
N PHE A 97 -6.28 4.12 2.78
CA PHE A 97 -6.27 4.12 4.24
C PHE A 97 -4.90 3.64 4.68
N GLU A 98 -4.35 4.25 5.72
CA GLU A 98 -3.01 3.91 6.21
C GLU A 98 -3.13 3.34 7.62
N GLU A 99 -2.41 2.27 7.91
CA GLU A 99 -2.36 1.73 9.27
C GLU A 99 -1.58 2.68 10.19
N ALA A 100 -2.04 2.80 11.42
CA ALA A 100 -1.41 3.64 12.44
C ALA A 100 -0.32 2.87 13.20
N SER A 101 0.61 2.27 12.45
CA SER A 101 1.78 1.58 12.99
C SER A 101 3.06 2.18 12.43
N ALA A 102 4.21 1.71 12.89
CA ALA A 102 5.50 2.11 12.34
C ALA A 102 5.67 1.71 10.87
N THR A 103 5.00 0.67 10.38
CA THR A 103 5.12 0.20 8.99
C THR A 103 4.35 1.10 8.02
N ARG A 104 3.27 1.75 8.46
CA ARG A 104 2.47 2.70 7.66
C ARG A 104 1.99 2.07 6.34
N ASN A 105 1.73 0.75 6.33
CA ASN A 105 1.19 0.08 5.17
C ASN A 105 -0.17 0.69 4.78
N MET A 106 -0.45 0.66 3.48
CA MET A 106 -1.59 1.30 2.88
C MET A 106 -2.57 0.25 2.35
N MET A 107 -3.85 0.46 2.62
CA MET A 107 -4.96 -0.23 2.00
C MET A 107 -5.55 0.66 0.90
N VAL A 108 -5.96 0.06 -0.21
CA VAL A 108 -6.49 0.76 -1.39
C VAL A 108 -7.85 0.18 -1.76
N LEU A 109 -8.87 1.03 -1.86
CA LEU A 109 -10.19 0.67 -2.40
C LEU A 109 -10.37 1.37 -3.74
N ILE A 110 -10.94 0.66 -4.70
CA ILE A 110 -11.24 1.19 -6.03
C ILE A 110 -12.75 1.22 -6.21
N GLN A 111 -13.29 2.41 -6.47
CA GLN A 111 -14.69 2.62 -6.76
C GLN A 111 -14.89 2.93 -8.24
N LYS A 112 -15.81 2.18 -8.88
CA LYS A 112 -16.26 2.40 -10.24
C LYS A 112 -17.79 2.43 -10.24
N GLU A 113 -18.38 3.42 -10.92
CA GLU A 113 -19.84 3.54 -11.05
C GLU A 113 -20.59 3.48 -9.70
N GLY A 114 -19.99 4.07 -8.66
CA GLY A 114 -20.55 4.12 -7.31
C GLY A 114 -20.30 2.89 -6.43
N LYS A 115 -19.78 1.78 -6.98
CA LYS A 115 -19.53 0.53 -6.23
C LYS A 115 -18.05 0.30 -5.98
N ILE A 116 -17.71 -0.27 -4.81
CA ILE A 116 -16.34 -0.71 -4.53
C ILE A 116 -16.09 -2.02 -5.26
N THR A 117 -15.32 -1.97 -6.33
CA THR A 117 -15.04 -3.15 -7.15
C THR A 117 -13.85 -3.94 -6.58
N HIS A 118 -12.88 -3.26 -5.97
CA HIS A 118 -11.66 -3.89 -5.47
C HIS A 118 -11.25 -3.30 -4.14
N LEU A 119 -10.87 -4.16 -3.20
CA LEU A 119 -10.13 -3.80 -1.99
C LEU A 119 -8.80 -4.54 -2.00
N TYR A 120 -7.71 -3.79 -2.05
CA TYR A 120 -6.35 -4.27 -1.87
C TYR A 120 -5.87 -3.94 -0.46
N ALA A 121 -5.84 -4.94 0.42
CA ALA A 121 -5.41 -4.76 1.82
C ALA A 121 -3.89 -4.72 1.98
N GLY A 122 -3.12 -5.00 0.92
CA GLY A 122 -1.67 -5.09 0.98
C GLY A 122 -1.22 -6.01 2.11
N ALA A 123 -0.27 -5.52 2.90
CA ALA A 123 0.19 -6.15 4.15
C ALA A 123 -0.26 -5.39 5.41
N CYS A 124 -1.39 -4.67 5.35
CA CYS A 124 -1.92 -4.02 6.55
C CYS A 124 -2.25 -5.06 7.62
N VAL A 125 -1.61 -4.94 8.78
CA VAL A 125 -1.79 -5.85 9.92
C VAL A 125 -2.69 -5.22 10.97
N PHE A 126 -2.52 -3.92 11.22
CA PHE A 126 -3.20 -3.21 12.29
C PHE A 126 -4.42 -2.46 11.76
N LEU A 127 -5.48 -3.21 11.45
CA LEU A 127 -6.67 -2.69 10.79
C LEU A 127 -7.65 -1.96 11.69
N ARG A 128 -7.57 -2.10 13.02
CA ARG A 128 -8.60 -1.59 13.95
C ARG A 128 -8.99 -0.14 13.69
N GLN A 129 -8.01 0.75 13.50
CA GLN A 129 -8.31 2.16 13.26
C GLN A 129 -8.92 2.42 11.88
N ILE A 130 -8.52 1.64 10.86
CA ILE A 130 -9.12 1.70 9.52
C ILE A 130 -10.58 1.23 9.59
N LEU A 131 -10.86 0.15 10.32
CA LEU A 131 -12.21 -0.39 10.49
C LEU A 131 -13.15 0.55 11.26
N LEU A 132 -12.60 1.45 12.07
CA LEU A 132 -13.36 2.48 12.80
C LEU A 132 -13.49 3.80 12.02
N ASN A 133 -12.93 3.89 10.81
CA ASN A 133 -12.99 5.11 10.02
C ASN A 133 -14.32 5.21 9.26
N ASP A 134 -15.08 6.28 9.46
CA ASP A 134 -16.41 6.47 8.84
C ASP A 134 -16.37 6.48 7.30
N VAL A 135 -15.30 6.99 6.70
CA VAL A 135 -15.13 6.97 5.23
C VAL A 135 -14.89 5.55 4.75
N PHE A 136 -14.08 4.77 5.46
CA PHE A 136 -13.88 3.36 5.14
C PHE A 136 -15.19 2.57 5.27
N VAL A 137 -15.88 2.70 6.40
CA VAL A 137 -17.14 2.00 6.70
C VAL A 137 -18.20 2.34 5.65
N SER A 138 -18.36 3.62 5.31
CA SER A 138 -19.32 4.05 4.28
C SER A 138 -18.98 3.51 2.89
N CYS A 139 -17.69 3.37 2.54
CA CYS A 139 -17.27 2.75 1.29
C CYS A 139 -17.70 1.27 1.23
N ILE A 140 -17.38 0.50 2.27
CA ILE A 140 -17.60 -0.96 2.26
C ILE A 140 -19.04 -1.37 2.57
N ASN A 141 -19.88 -0.48 3.11
CA ASN A 141 -21.28 -0.78 3.47
C ASN A 141 -22.13 -1.22 2.27
N THR A 142 -21.72 -0.87 1.04
CA THR A 142 -22.40 -1.30 -0.20
C THR A 142 -21.88 -2.63 -0.74
N GLY A 143 -20.96 -3.28 -0.04
CA GLY A 143 -20.25 -4.48 -0.48
C GLY A 143 -18.96 -4.16 -1.21
N VAL A 144 -18.10 -5.19 -1.29
CA VAL A 144 -16.83 -5.17 -2.04
C VAL A 144 -16.85 -6.36 -2.98
N ASP A 145 -16.73 -6.14 -4.29
CA ASP A 145 -16.81 -7.23 -5.27
C ASP A 145 -15.61 -8.19 -5.15
N LYS A 146 -14.41 -7.64 -4.93
CA LYS A 146 -13.17 -8.41 -4.83
C LYS A 146 -12.26 -7.93 -3.71
N LEU A 147 -11.79 -8.88 -2.89
CA LEU A 147 -10.82 -8.66 -1.83
C LEU A 147 -9.49 -9.34 -2.17
N TYR A 148 -8.41 -8.57 -2.10
CA TYR A 148 -7.04 -9.03 -2.25
C TYR A 148 -6.27 -8.71 -0.97
N MET A 149 -5.72 -9.72 -0.31
CA MET A 149 -4.98 -9.55 0.94
C MET A 149 -3.79 -10.50 1.02
N ASP A 150 -2.74 -10.10 1.73
CA ASP A 150 -1.60 -10.97 2.03
C ASP A 150 -2.00 -12.01 3.09
N LEU A 151 -2.05 -13.28 2.68
CA LEU A 151 -2.42 -14.41 3.53
C LEU A 151 -1.22 -15.12 4.17
N LYS A 152 0.02 -14.60 4.05
CA LYS A 152 1.20 -15.25 4.62
C LYS A 152 1.08 -15.53 6.13
N ARG A 153 0.33 -14.69 6.84
CA ARG A 153 0.10 -14.85 8.29
C ARG A 153 -1.19 -15.60 8.62
N ALA A 154 -2.03 -15.92 7.65
CA ALA A 154 -3.32 -16.59 7.89
C ALA A 154 -3.16 -18.02 8.42
N LEU A 155 -1.99 -18.64 8.22
CA LEU A 155 -1.66 -19.97 8.71
C LEU A 155 -1.11 -19.97 10.14
N ILE A 156 -0.81 -18.79 10.70
CA ILE A 156 -0.31 -18.65 12.06
C ILE A 156 -1.53 -18.44 12.98
N PRO A 157 -1.67 -19.20 14.08
CA PRO A 157 -2.72 -18.97 15.05
C PRO A 157 -2.76 -17.50 15.48
N CYS A 158 -3.94 -16.89 15.45
CA CYS A 158 -4.11 -15.52 15.89
C CYS A 158 -3.76 -15.43 17.38
N ASN A 159 -2.68 -14.73 17.71
CA ASN A 159 -2.38 -14.35 19.08
C ASN A 159 -2.87 -12.91 19.29
N PRO A 160 -4.03 -12.70 19.94
CA PRO A 160 -4.57 -11.37 20.16
C PRO A 160 -3.67 -10.48 21.05
N ASN A 161 -2.71 -11.08 21.77
CA ASN A 161 -1.74 -10.38 22.62
C ASN A 161 -0.38 -10.19 21.96
N GLU A 162 -0.18 -10.62 20.72
CA GLU A 162 1.14 -10.66 20.07
C GLU A 162 1.88 -9.32 20.11
N LEU A 163 1.16 -8.19 19.98
CA LEU A 163 1.77 -6.87 20.09
C LEU A 163 2.27 -6.58 21.50
N ASN A 164 1.49 -6.94 22.54
CA ASN A 164 1.91 -6.78 23.93
C ASN A 164 3.07 -7.72 24.24
N ASP A 165 3.02 -8.97 23.78
CA ASP A 165 4.09 -9.95 23.96
C ASP A 165 5.41 -9.48 23.31
N ILE A 166 5.34 -8.85 22.13
CA ILE A 166 6.51 -8.26 21.46
C ILE A 166 7.02 -7.05 22.24
N ILE A 167 6.13 -6.17 22.73
CA ILE A 167 6.52 -4.99 23.52
C ILE A 167 7.22 -5.43 24.80
N ASP A 168 6.64 -6.38 25.52
CA ASP A 168 7.19 -6.90 26.78
C ASP A 168 8.55 -7.57 26.56
N GLU A 169 8.71 -8.34 25.48
CA GLU A 169 9.99 -8.97 25.16
C GLU A 169 11.04 -7.95 24.74
N LEU A 170 10.69 -6.93 23.94
CA LEU A 170 11.59 -5.84 23.58
C LEU A 170 12.01 -5.05 24.82
N ASP A 171 11.07 -4.74 25.72
CA ASP A 171 11.36 -4.02 26.96
C ASP A 171 12.31 -4.83 27.85
N ARG A 172 12.09 -6.15 27.93
CA ARG A 172 12.96 -7.08 28.65
C ARG A 172 14.37 -7.15 28.04
N LEU A 173 14.49 -7.17 26.72
CA LEU A 173 15.79 -7.20 26.03
C LEU A 173 16.56 -5.89 26.20
N LEU A 174 15.87 -4.74 26.15
CA LEU A 174 16.48 -3.42 26.35
C LEU A 174 16.96 -3.22 27.80
N HIS A 175 16.22 -3.76 28.77
CA HIS A 175 16.54 -3.59 30.20
C HIS A 175 17.38 -4.72 30.82
N LYS A 176 17.69 -5.79 30.06
CA LYS A 176 18.67 -6.82 30.46
C LYS A 176 20.14 -6.37 30.34
N SER A 177 20.40 -5.16 29.84
CA SER A 177 21.76 -4.62 29.61
C SER A 177 22.34 -3.86 30.82
N LYS A 178 22.09 -4.31 32.05
CA LYS A 178 22.70 -3.76 33.27
C LYS A 178 23.29 -4.86 34.13
#